data_AF-A0A1A3HYF1-F1
#
_entry.id   AF-A0A1A3HYF1-F1
#
_cell.length_a   1.000
_cell.length_b   1.000
_cell.length_c   1.000
_cell.angle_alpha   90.00
_cell.angle_beta   90.00
_cell.angle_gamma   90.00
#
_symmetry.space_group_name_H-M   'P 1'
#
loop_
_entity.id
_entity.type
_entity.pdbx_description
1 polymer ?
#
loop_
_entity_poly.entity_id
_entity_poly.type
_entity_poly.pdbx_seq_one_letter_code
_entity_poly.pdbx_strand_id
1 'polypeptide(L)'
;MPQIEAGANTMNAAPEMSRMKGFAALAARYGLVIVLVWFGAMKFTDYESEGISHWVAMSPLLNGFYNIMSIDAFGRLNGSIELLTAALLAVKPWFPKASVVGGTFASLFFVTTLSFMITTPGVGEASAGGFPVLSADGEFLMKDIALLGLALWLLVDAIDATRKQTVPAGSS
;
A
#
# COMPACT_ATOMS: atom_id res chain seq x y z
N MET A 1 -40.24 30.15 16.69
CA MET A 1 -39.85 28.80 17.15
C MET A 1 -38.81 28.20 16.19
N PRO A 2 -37.50 28.49 16.33
CA PRO A 2 -36.44 27.86 15.52
C PRO A 2 -35.55 26.85 16.28
N GLN A 3 -35.71 26.72 17.61
CA GLN A 3 -34.76 25.99 18.47
C GLN A 3 -35.07 24.47 18.62
N ILE A 4 -36.20 23.99 18.09
CA ILE A 4 -36.61 22.57 18.24
C ILE A 4 -36.13 21.70 17.06
N GLU A 5 -35.91 22.28 15.86
CA GLU A 5 -35.41 21.53 14.69
C GLU A 5 -33.89 21.27 14.73
N ALA A 6 -33.12 22.10 15.43
CA ALA A 6 -31.66 21.95 15.52
C ALA A 6 -31.20 20.75 16.38
N GLY A 7 -32.02 20.31 17.34
CA GLY A 7 -31.70 19.20 18.24
C GLY A 7 -31.94 17.82 17.64
N ALA A 8 -32.87 17.69 16.68
CA ALA A 8 -33.20 16.40 16.07
C ALA A 8 -32.17 15.96 15.00
N ASN A 9 -31.57 16.92 14.28
CA ASN A 9 -30.59 16.63 13.22
C ASN A 9 -29.20 16.23 13.76
N THR A 10 -28.83 16.66 14.96
CA THR A 10 -27.52 16.33 15.55
C THR A 10 -27.48 14.92 16.16
N MET A 11 -28.62 14.42 16.65
CA MET A 11 -28.73 13.12 17.32
C MET A 11 -28.62 11.93 16.36
N ASN A 12 -29.06 12.09 15.10
CA ASN A 12 -28.94 11.06 14.05
C ASN A 12 -27.60 11.13 13.26
N ALA A 13 -26.91 12.27 13.29
CA ALA A 13 -25.67 12.47 12.54
C ALA A 13 -24.46 11.71 13.13
N ALA A 14 -24.41 11.52 14.45
CA ALA A 14 -23.27 10.87 15.12
C ALA A 14 -23.13 9.35 14.80
N PRO A 15 -24.21 8.54 14.86
CA PRO A 15 -24.17 7.14 14.42
C PRO A 15 -23.85 7.00 12.93
N GLU A 16 -24.41 7.87 12.09
CA GLU A 16 -24.20 7.87 10.64
C GLU A 16 -22.73 8.16 10.29
N MET A 17 -22.14 9.20 10.89
CA MET A 17 -20.73 9.55 10.73
C MET A 17 -19.80 8.42 11.16
N SER A 18 -20.12 7.71 12.25
CA SER A 18 -19.35 6.55 12.70
C SER A 18 -19.38 5.41 11.68
N ARG A 19 -20.56 5.13 11.10
CA ARG A 19 -20.74 4.11 10.07
C ARG A 19 -20.00 4.46 8.78
N MET A 20 -20.06 5.73 8.35
CA MET A 20 -19.32 6.22 7.18
C MET A 20 -17.81 6.09 7.34
N LYS A 21 -17.28 6.45 8.52
CA LYS A 21 -15.85 6.27 8.84
C LYS A 21 -15.45 4.80 8.80
N GLY A 22 -16.28 3.91 9.36
CA GLY A 22 -16.05 2.46 9.31
C GLY A 22 -16.01 1.92 7.88
N PHE A 23 -16.96 2.33 7.03
CA PHE A 23 -16.99 1.96 5.62
C PHE A 23 -15.77 2.48 4.86
N ALA A 24 -15.43 3.77 5.01
CA ALA A 24 -14.26 4.37 4.36
C ALA A 24 -12.97 3.64 4.75
N ALA A 25 -12.81 3.28 6.03
CA ALA A 25 -11.67 2.51 6.52
C ALA A 25 -11.58 1.11 5.89
N LEU A 26 -12.72 0.43 5.74
CA LEU A 26 -12.78 -0.87 5.09
C LEU A 26 -12.46 -0.77 3.59
N ALA A 27 -13.06 0.20 2.90
CA ALA A 27 -12.82 0.44 1.48
C ALA A 27 -11.33 0.77 1.23
N ALA A 28 -10.73 1.63 2.04
CA ALA A 28 -9.33 1.98 1.95
C ALA A 28 -8.41 0.76 2.17
N ARG A 29 -8.71 -0.07 3.18
CA ARG A 29 -7.95 -1.30 3.46
C ARG A 29 -8.06 -2.30 2.32
N TYR A 30 -9.27 -2.67 1.94
CA TYR A 30 -9.48 -3.71 0.94
C TYR A 30 -9.14 -3.23 -0.46
N GLY A 31 -9.21 -1.92 -0.74
CA GLY A 31 -8.64 -1.31 -1.94
C GLY A 31 -7.14 -1.58 -2.03
N LEU A 32 -6.37 -1.31 -0.97
CA LEU A 32 -4.93 -1.61 -0.95
C LEU A 32 -4.65 -3.12 -1.04
N VAL A 33 -5.41 -3.95 -0.34
CA VAL A 33 -5.30 -5.42 -0.41
C VAL A 33 -5.50 -5.91 -1.84
N ILE A 34 -6.54 -5.43 -2.53
CA ILE A 34 -6.81 -5.81 -3.93
C ILE A 34 -5.65 -5.40 -4.83
N VAL A 35 -5.13 -4.18 -4.68
CA VAL A 35 -3.98 -3.69 -5.46
C VAL A 35 -2.75 -4.59 -5.26
N LEU A 36 -2.40 -4.92 -4.00
CA LEU A 36 -1.26 -5.77 -3.69
C LEU A 36 -1.47 -7.22 -4.15
N VAL A 37 -2.69 -7.75 -4.04
CA VAL A 37 -3.01 -9.08 -4.58
C VAL A 37 -2.85 -9.10 -6.09
N TRP A 38 -3.32 -8.07 -6.79
CA TRP A 38 -3.27 -8.01 -8.23
C TRP A 38 -1.83 -7.89 -8.74
N PHE A 39 -1.06 -6.93 -8.22
CA PHE A 39 0.36 -6.79 -8.58
C PHE A 39 1.17 -8.03 -8.19
N GLY A 40 0.99 -8.54 -6.97
CA GLY A 40 1.71 -9.73 -6.52
C GLY A 40 1.38 -10.98 -7.34
N ALA A 41 0.12 -11.17 -7.74
CA ALA A 41 -0.29 -12.31 -8.57
C ALA A 41 0.25 -12.24 -10.01
N MET A 42 0.32 -11.03 -10.60
CA MET A 42 0.87 -10.87 -11.96
C MET A 42 2.35 -11.29 -12.04
N LYS A 43 3.11 -11.19 -10.95
CA LYS A 43 4.53 -11.59 -10.89
C LYS A 43 4.79 -13.09 -11.00
N PHE A 44 3.74 -13.90 -10.98
CA PHE A 44 3.81 -15.34 -11.24
C PHE A 44 3.56 -15.69 -12.71
N THR A 45 3.28 -14.70 -13.56
CA THR A 45 3.10 -14.87 -15.00
C THR A 45 4.36 -14.46 -15.76
N ASP A 46 4.64 -15.13 -16.88
CA ASP A 46 5.81 -14.83 -17.75
C ASP A 46 5.72 -13.44 -18.42
N TYR A 47 4.60 -12.72 -18.25
CA TYR A 47 4.35 -11.39 -18.82
C TYR A 47 4.99 -10.26 -17.99
N GLU A 48 5.22 -10.45 -16.69
CA GLU A 48 5.82 -9.43 -15.81
C GLU A 48 7.32 -9.60 -15.55
N SER A 49 7.92 -10.71 -16.00
CA SER A 49 9.38 -10.91 -15.94
C SER A 49 10.12 -9.87 -16.79
N GLU A 50 9.52 -9.36 -17.87
CA GLU A 50 10.04 -8.24 -18.68
C GLU A 50 9.75 -6.84 -18.09
N GLY A 51 8.66 -6.68 -17.33
CA GLY A 51 8.26 -5.37 -16.76
C GLY A 51 9.14 -4.93 -15.58
N ILE A 52 9.55 -5.88 -14.73
CA ILE A 52 10.43 -5.61 -13.58
C ILE A 52 11.91 -5.69 -13.99
N SER A 53 12.24 -6.43 -15.06
CA SER A 53 13.61 -6.57 -15.52
C SER A 53 14.23 -5.25 -15.91
N HIS A 54 13.48 -4.30 -16.47
CA HIS A 54 14.06 -3.00 -16.81
C HIS A 54 14.56 -2.27 -15.55
N TRP A 55 13.72 -2.16 -14.50
CA TRP A 55 14.02 -1.35 -13.31
C TRP A 55 15.20 -1.90 -12.53
N VAL A 56 15.17 -3.22 -12.34
CA VAL A 56 16.15 -3.92 -11.53
C VAL A 56 17.46 -4.11 -12.33
N ALA A 57 17.42 -4.22 -13.67
CA ALA A 57 18.63 -4.26 -14.51
C ALA A 57 19.36 -2.91 -14.61
N MET A 58 18.62 -1.81 -14.52
CA MET A 58 19.20 -0.46 -14.56
C MET A 58 19.64 0.07 -13.19
N SER A 59 19.27 -0.58 -12.08
CA SER A 59 19.66 -0.16 -10.73
C SER A 59 21.05 -0.68 -10.33
N PRO A 60 22.02 0.20 -9.99
CA PRO A 60 23.36 -0.21 -9.54
C PRO A 60 23.37 -1.08 -8.27
N LEU A 61 22.33 -0.97 -7.43
CA LEU A 61 22.21 -1.73 -6.18
C LEU A 61 21.68 -3.15 -6.38
N LEU A 62 20.87 -3.38 -7.43
CA LEU A 62 20.19 -4.66 -7.66
C LEU A 62 20.81 -5.49 -8.80
N ASN A 63 21.65 -4.90 -9.66
CA ASN A 63 22.38 -5.64 -10.70
C ASN A 63 23.23 -6.78 -10.11
N GLY A 64 23.83 -6.57 -8.93
CA GLY A 64 24.59 -7.61 -8.22
C GLY A 64 23.76 -8.83 -7.78
N PHE A 65 22.45 -8.67 -7.56
CA PHE A 65 21.55 -9.77 -7.19
C PHE A 65 21.25 -10.70 -8.38
N TYR A 66 21.32 -10.22 -9.61
CA TYR A 66 21.14 -11.05 -10.81
C TYR A 66 22.25 -12.06 -11.07
N ASN A 67 23.42 -11.85 -10.47
CA ASN A 67 24.48 -12.86 -10.48
C ASN A 67 24.19 -14.03 -9.52
N ILE A 68 23.16 -13.92 -8.67
CA ILE A 68 22.84 -14.89 -7.61
C ILE A 68 21.48 -15.56 -7.86
N MET A 69 20.51 -14.87 -8.46
CA MET A 69 19.13 -15.35 -8.66
C MET A 69 18.55 -14.86 -10.00
N SER A 70 17.79 -15.72 -10.70
CA SER A 70 17.15 -15.34 -11.98
C SER A 70 16.05 -14.29 -11.79
N ILE A 71 15.75 -13.54 -12.85
CA ILE A 71 14.67 -12.52 -12.88
C ILE A 71 13.33 -13.14 -12.48
N ASP A 72 13.03 -14.34 -12.96
CA ASP A 72 11.77 -15.04 -12.64
C ASP A 72 11.69 -15.45 -11.16
N ALA A 73 12.81 -15.92 -10.60
CA ALA A 73 12.87 -16.28 -9.18
C ALA A 73 12.73 -15.04 -8.28
N PHE A 74 13.36 -13.92 -8.66
CA PHE A 74 13.19 -12.64 -7.97
C PHE A 74 11.75 -12.12 -8.05
N GLY A 75 11.14 -12.17 -9.25
CA GLY A 75 9.74 -11.79 -9.47
C GLY A 75 8.78 -12.59 -8.58
N ARG A 76 8.92 -13.92 -8.57
CA ARG A 76 8.08 -14.82 -7.74
C ARG A 76 8.28 -14.60 -6.24
N LEU A 77 9.51 -14.33 -5.80
CA LEU A 77 9.79 -14.00 -4.41
C LEU A 77 9.11 -12.68 -4.02
N ASN A 78 9.26 -11.64 -4.85
CA ASN A 78 8.63 -10.36 -4.61
C ASN A 78 7.09 -10.47 -4.59
N GLY A 79 6.52 -11.19 -5.56
CA GLY A 79 5.07 -11.44 -5.62
C GLY A 79 4.56 -12.17 -4.37
N SER A 80 5.33 -13.16 -3.88
CA SER A 80 5.00 -13.85 -2.63
C SER A 80 4.96 -12.90 -1.42
N ILE A 81 5.91 -11.96 -1.35
CA ILE A 81 5.97 -10.95 -0.28
C ILE A 81 4.78 -9.99 -0.37
N GLU A 82 4.40 -9.55 -1.58
CA GLU A 82 3.22 -8.71 -1.80
C GLU A 82 1.92 -9.41 -1.38
N LEU A 83 1.76 -10.69 -1.77
CA LEU A 83 0.60 -11.49 -1.40
C LEU A 83 0.53 -11.72 0.12
N LEU A 84 1.66 -12.01 0.76
CA LEU A 84 1.73 -12.13 2.22
C LEU A 84 1.37 -10.80 2.90
N THR A 85 1.89 -9.69 2.39
CA THR A 85 1.59 -8.34 2.90
C THR A 85 0.10 -8.03 2.79
N ALA A 86 -0.52 -8.37 1.66
CA ALA A 86 -1.94 -8.20 1.44
C ALA A 86 -2.77 -9.04 2.43
N ALA A 87 -2.38 -10.31 2.65
CA ALA A 87 -3.03 -11.18 3.63
C ALA A 87 -2.93 -10.61 5.05
N LEU A 88 -1.74 -10.13 5.47
CA LEU A 88 -1.53 -9.52 6.77
C LEU A 88 -2.40 -8.26 6.97
N LEU A 89 -2.52 -7.41 5.95
CA LEU A 89 -3.42 -6.25 5.98
C LEU A 89 -4.88 -6.68 6.09
N ALA A 90 -5.33 -7.65 5.29
CA ALA A 90 -6.73 -8.09 5.24
C ALA A 90 -7.25 -8.60 6.59
N VAL A 91 -6.40 -9.26 7.38
CA VAL A 91 -6.81 -9.91 8.63
C VAL A 91 -7.00 -8.96 9.82
N LYS A 92 -6.82 -7.64 9.67
CA LYS A 92 -6.99 -6.65 10.77
C LYS A 92 -8.25 -6.84 11.62
N PRO A 93 -9.46 -7.11 11.07
CA PRO A 93 -10.68 -7.22 11.87
C PRO A 93 -10.59 -8.28 12.98
N TRP A 94 -9.78 -9.33 12.76
CA TRP A 94 -9.55 -10.41 13.73
C TRP A 94 -8.19 -10.27 14.43
N PHE A 95 -7.15 -9.91 13.69
CA PHE A 95 -5.76 -9.89 14.16
C PHE A 95 -5.08 -8.54 13.84
N PRO A 96 -5.39 -7.45 14.55
CA PRO A 96 -4.83 -6.14 14.25
C PRO A 96 -3.31 -6.09 14.42
N LYS A 97 -2.73 -6.88 15.35
CA LYS A 97 -1.27 -7.02 15.48
C LYS A 97 -0.60 -7.55 14.21
N ALA A 98 -1.21 -8.53 13.54
CA ALA A 98 -0.72 -9.04 12.27
C ALA A 98 -0.81 -7.97 11.18
N SER A 99 -1.90 -7.18 11.18
CA SER A 99 -2.06 -6.05 10.26
C SER A 99 -1.07 -4.91 10.50
N VAL A 100 -0.53 -4.73 11.71
CA VAL A 100 0.59 -3.80 11.94
C VAL A 100 1.81 -4.25 11.14
N VAL A 101 2.15 -5.53 11.19
CA VAL A 101 3.26 -6.10 10.42
C VAL A 101 3.02 -5.92 8.92
N GLY A 102 1.81 -6.20 8.44
CA GLY A 102 1.42 -5.97 7.04
C GLY A 102 1.54 -4.49 6.63
N GLY A 103 1.08 -3.56 7.47
CA GLY A 103 1.22 -2.13 7.23
C GLY A 103 2.67 -1.67 7.14
N THR A 104 3.54 -2.18 8.02
CA THR A 104 4.98 -1.90 7.98
C THR A 104 5.61 -2.40 6.68
N PHE A 105 5.33 -3.65 6.27
CA PHE A 105 5.85 -4.18 5.01
C PHE A 105 5.33 -3.40 3.80
N ALA A 106 4.05 -3.06 3.75
CA ALA A 106 3.48 -2.26 2.68
C ALA A 106 4.14 -0.87 2.58
N SER A 107 4.36 -0.19 3.71
CA SER A 107 5.05 1.10 3.72
C SER A 107 6.49 0.99 3.23
N LEU A 108 7.25 -0.01 3.70
CA LEU A 108 8.61 -0.24 3.24
C LEU A 108 8.64 -0.54 1.74
N PHE A 109 7.71 -1.36 1.26
CA PHE A 109 7.59 -1.71 -0.14
C PHE A 109 7.42 -0.48 -1.02
N PHE A 110 6.44 0.39 -0.73
CA PHE A 110 6.24 1.61 -1.53
C PHE A 110 7.38 2.61 -1.39
N VAL A 111 8.04 2.72 -0.23
CA VAL A 111 9.26 3.55 -0.09
C VAL A 111 10.37 3.03 -1.00
N THR A 112 10.59 1.72 -1.03
CA THR A 112 11.57 1.10 -1.92
C THR A 112 11.22 1.35 -3.37
N THR A 113 9.97 1.18 -3.78
CA THR A 113 9.55 1.42 -5.17
C THR A 113 9.69 2.89 -5.56
N LEU A 114 9.31 3.83 -4.68
CA LEU A 114 9.51 5.27 -4.92
C LEU A 114 10.98 5.66 -4.97
N SER A 115 11.89 4.91 -4.34
CA SER A 115 13.32 5.18 -4.49
C SER A 115 13.80 5.02 -5.95
N PHE A 116 13.09 4.23 -6.78
CA PHE A 116 13.41 4.09 -8.20
C PHE A 116 13.15 5.35 -9.01
N MET A 117 12.22 6.22 -8.58
CA MET A 117 12.00 7.54 -9.19
C MET A 117 13.26 8.40 -9.22
N ILE A 118 14.15 8.21 -8.24
CA ILE A 118 15.39 8.98 -8.07
C ILE A 118 16.59 8.20 -8.58
N THR A 119 16.62 6.89 -8.36
CA THR A 119 17.82 6.06 -8.55
C THR A 119 17.89 5.38 -9.92
N THR A 120 16.78 5.28 -10.65
CA THR A 120 16.73 4.56 -11.94
C THR A 120 16.75 5.54 -13.11
N PRO A 121 17.75 5.46 -14.00
CA PRO A 121 17.72 6.19 -15.28
C PRO A 121 16.51 5.77 -16.12
N GLY A 122 15.89 6.71 -16.84
CA GLY A 122 14.74 6.43 -17.73
C GLY A 122 13.36 6.73 -17.16
N VAL A 123 13.26 7.13 -15.88
CA VAL A 123 12.01 7.63 -15.26
C VAL A 123 11.50 8.91 -15.93
N GLY A 124 12.42 9.76 -16.39
CA GLY A 124 12.10 10.96 -17.15
C GLY A 124 12.00 10.69 -18.65
N GLU A 125 11.01 11.29 -19.31
CA GLU A 125 10.83 11.20 -20.76
C GLU A 125 11.94 11.96 -21.48
N ALA A 126 12.90 11.21 -22.02
CA ALA A 126 14.10 11.78 -22.64
C ALA A 126 13.77 12.66 -23.86
N SER A 127 12.73 12.31 -24.62
CA SER A 127 12.32 13.10 -25.80
C SER A 127 11.72 14.46 -25.43
N ALA A 128 11.27 14.64 -24.18
CA ALA A 128 10.67 15.86 -23.66
C ALA A 128 11.61 16.68 -22.75
N GLY A 129 12.91 16.35 -22.74
CA GLY A 129 13.92 17.02 -21.90
C GLY A 129 14.18 16.36 -20.55
N GLY A 130 13.61 15.17 -20.31
CA GLY A 130 13.80 14.39 -19.09
C GLY A 130 12.93 14.85 -17.92
N PHE A 131 13.32 14.44 -16.71
CA PHE A 131 12.59 14.75 -15.48
C PHE A 131 12.44 16.28 -15.31
N PRO A 132 11.24 16.83 -14.97
CA PRO A 132 10.11 16.16 -14.34
C PRO A 132 9.04 15.59 -15.29
N VAL A 133 9.22 15.67 -16.62
CA VAL A 133 8.29 15.00 -17.54
C VAL A 133 8.54 13.49 -17.42
N LEU A 134 7.50 12.74 -17.06
CA LEU A 134 7.62 11.32 -16.75
C LEU A 134 7.48 10.48 -18.00
N SER A 135 8.29 9.43 -18.11
CA SER A 135 8.04 8.32 -19.03
C SER A 135 6.87 7.47 -18.52
N ALA A 136 6.36 6.54 -19.33
CA ALA A 136 5.31 5.58 -18.91
C ALA A 136 5.66 4.86 -17.59
N ASP A 137 6.95 4.61 -17.43
CA ASP A 137 7.57 4.00 -16.27
C ASP A 137 7.54 4.91 -15.04
N GLY A 138 7.89 6.19 -15.20
CA GLY A 138 7.73 7.20 -14.15
C GLY A 138 6.27 7.40 -13.74
N GLU A 139 5.34 7.39 -14.70
CA GLU A 139 3.89 7.49 -14.44
C GLU A 139 3.37 6.30 -13.62
N PHE A 140 3.85 5.09 -13.91
CA PHE A 140 3.49 3.89 -13.13
C PHE A 140 3.91 4.02 -11.66
N LEU A 141 5.08 4.58 -11.38
CA LEU A 141 5.58 4.79 -10.02
C LEU A 141 4.82 5.88 -9.25
N MET A 142 4.18 6.83 -9.94
CA MET A 142 3.46 7.93 -9.27
C MET A 142 2.33 7.46 -8.36
N LYS A 143 1.66 6.35 -8.71
CA LYS A 143 0.59 5.77 -7.89
C LYS A 143 1.10 5.41 -6.49
N ASP A 144 2.38 5.04 -6.37
CA ASP A 144 2.96 4.53 -5.13
C ASP A 144 3.09 5.63 -4.07
N ILE A 145 3.09 6.91 -4.45
CA ILE A 145 3.00 8.03 -3.50
C ILE A 145 1.67 7.99 -2.75
N ALA A 146 0.56 7.83 -3.47
CA ALA A 146 -0.76 7.74 -2.86
C ALA A 146 -0.91 6.45 -2.04
N LEU A 147 -0.38 5.33 -2.56
CA LEU A 147 -0.42 4.04 -1.87
C LEU A 147 0.45 4.02 -0.60
N LEU A 148 1.59 4.72 -0.59
CA LEU A 148 2.39 4.90 0.62
C LEU A 148 1.61 5.65 1.71
N GLY A 149 0.95 6.75 1.34
CA GLY A 149 0.09 7.50 2.26
C GLY A 149 -1.02 6.62 2.84
N LEU A 150 -1.67 5.82 2.00
CA LEU A 150 -2.69 4.86 2.42
C LEU A 150 -2.13 3.75 3.33
N ALA A 151 -0.96 3.20 3.00
CA ALA A 151 -0.30 2.17 3.80
C ALA A 151 0.06 2.68 5.20
N LEU A 152 0.62 3.90 5.30
CA LEU A 152 0.92 4.55 6.57
C LEU A 152 -0.34 4.80 7.40
N TRP A 153 -1.41 5.25 6.76
CA TRP A 153 -2.70 5.44 7.43
C TRP A 153 -3.25 4.11 7.98
N LEU A 154 -3.21 3.03 7.19
CA LEU A 154 -3.65 1.69 7.61
C LEU A 154 -2.77 1.11 8.73
N LEU A 155 -1.48 1.39 8.72
CA LEU A 155 -0.55 1.02 9.79
C LEU A 155 -0.97 1.67 11.12
N VAL A 156 -1.21 2.98 11.12
CA VAL A 156 -1.67 3.70 12.32
C VAL A 156 -3.03 3.17 12.80
N ASP A 157 -3.98 2.96 11.87
CA ASP A 157 -5.30 2.39 12.18
C ASP A 157 -5.21 0.95 12.78
N ALA A 158 -4.23 0.15 12.36
CA ALA A 158 -3.96 -1.17 12.95
C ALA A 158 -3.34 -1.09 14.35
N ILE A 159 -2.43 -0.13 14.58
CA ILE A 159 -1.84 0.14 15.91
C ILE A 159 -2.93 0.56 16.89
N ASP A 160 -3.82 1.48 16.48
CA ASP A 160 -4.91 1.95 17.33
C ASP A 160 -5.91 0.83 17.67
N ALA A 161 -6.23 -0.03 16.71
CA ALA A 161 -7.07 -1.22 16.97
C ALA A 161 -6.41 -2.19 17.96
N THR A 162 -5.08 -2.37 17.87
CA THR A 162 -4.33 -3.20 18.81
C THR A 162 -4.40 -2.65 20.24
N ARG A 163 -4.25 -1.32 20.40
CA ARG A 163 -4.35 -0.66 21.71
C ARG A 163 -5.73 -0.81 22.35
N LYS A 164 -6.79 -0.73 21.54
CA LYS A 164 -8.18 -0.91 22.02
C LYS A 164 -8.47 -2.33 22.50
N GLN A 165 -7.85 -3.35 21.90
CA GLN A 165 -7.99 -4.74 22.35
C GLN A 165 -7.24 -5.03 23.66
N THR A 166 -6.20 -4.25 23.98
CA THR A 166 -5.41 -4.44 25.20
C THR A 166 -5.98 -3.75 26.43
N VAL A 167 -6.95 -2.83 26.28
CA VAL A 167 -7.65 -2.23 27.42
C VAL A 167 -8.80 -3.17 27.82
N PRO A 168 -8.77 -3.81 29.00
CA PRO A 168 -9.84 -4.68 29.45
C PRO A 168 -11.14 -3.88 29.59
N ALA A 169 -12.28 -4.49 29.30
CA ALA A 169 -13.62 -3.89 29.37
C ALA A 169 -14.10 -3.55 30.81
N GLY A 170 -13.20 -3.24 31.75
CA GLY A 170 -13.51 -3.08 33.16
C GLY A 170 -12.59 -2.15 33.94
N SER A 171 -11.82 -1.26 33.30
CA SER A 171 -11.07 -0.21 34.01
C SER A 171 -11.51 1.19 33.57
N SER A 172 -12.29 1.84 34.44
CA SER A 172 -12.82 3.23 34.43
C SER A 172 -14.19 3.43 33.79
#